data_AF-W9UZN0-F1
#
_entry.id   AF-W9UZN0-F1
#
_cell.length_a   1.000
_cell.length_b   1.000
_cell.length_c   1.000
_cell.angle_alpha   90.00
_cell.angle_beta   90.00
_cell.angle_gamma   90.00
#
_symmetry.space_group_name_H-M   'P 1'
#
loop_
_entity.id
_entity.type
_entity.pdbx_description
1 polymer ?
#
loop_
_entity_poly.entity_id
_entity_poly.type
_entity_poly.pdbx_seq_one_letter_code
_entity_poly.pdbx_strand_id
1 'polypeptide(L)'
;MRKSDRLFQLTNILRRHQPLTAKQLAEKLIVSERTIYRYVDDLSISGIPVYCEPGVGYRLSEGFELPPLQLSPDELEALITGVSFTASLTGKSFAASARSLLSKIEAALPNGSRMMSSNEDRVVRVPASHRESAVYLLWGKIHSAIVARHWLNIDYHSLSEVVTTRTVYPLGLSPVRRKKLRNTASNG
;
A
#
# COMPACT_ATOMS: atom_id res chain seq x y z
N MET A 1 16.84 27.72 11.15
CA MET A 1 15.79 26.78 10.70
C MET A 1 16.44 25.57 10.07
N ARG A 2 15.93 24.36 10.34
CA ARG A 2 16.50 23.14 9.74
C ARG A 2 16.02 23.01 8.29
N LYS A 3 16.82 22.34 7.46
CA LYS A 3 16.49 22.08 6.04
C LYS A 3 15.16 21.32 5.90
N SER A 4 14.92 20.35 6.79
CA SER A 4 13.68 19.58 6.90
C SER A 4 12.43 20.47 7.03
N ASP A 5 12.51 21.51 7.87
CA ASP A 5 11.38 22.40 8.15
C ASP A 5 11.01 23.23 6.91
N ARG A 6 12.03 23.63 6.12
CA ARG A 6 11.83 24.36 4.86
C ARG A 6 11.21 23.48 3.78
N LEU A 7 11.64 22.22 3.66
CA LEU A 7 11.03 21.27 2.73
C LEU A 7 9.57 21.01 3.10
N PHE A 8 9.26 20.84 4.39
CA PHE A 8 7.88 20.68 4.87
C PHE A 8 7.01 21.92 4.57
N GLN A 9 7.55 23.13 4.77
CA GLN A 9 6.84 24.36 4.40
C GLN A 9 6.58 24.44 2.89
N LEU A 10 7.57 24.10 2.06
CA LEU A 10 7.44 24.08 0.61
C LEU A 10 6.33 23.14 0.15
N THR A 11 6.31 21.91 0.67
CA THR A 11 5.25 20.92 0.38
C THR A 11 3.88 21.43 0.79
N ASN A 12 3.74 22.05 1.97
CA ASN A 12 2.46 22.59 2.43
C ASN A 12 1.94 23.75 1.58
N ILE A 13 2.84 24.61 1.07
CA ILE A 13 2.46 25.69 0.16
C ILE A 13 1.90 25.11 -1.14
N LEU A 14 2.60 24.14 -1.74
CA LEU A 14 2.16 23.46 -2.96
C LEU A 14 0.83 22.71 -2.75
N ARG A 15 0.59 22.12 -1.59
CA ARG A 15 -0.69 21.47 -1.26
C ARG A 15 -1.89 22.43 -1.28
N ARG A 16 -1.72 23.63 -0.72
CA ARG A 16 -2.82 24.61 -0.59
C ARG A 16 -3.03 25.41 -1.86
N HIS A 17 -1.94 25.69 -2.56
CA HIS A 17 -1.92 26.57 -3.72
C HIS A 17 -1.01 25.92 -4.76
N GLN A 18 -1.62 25.28 -5.76
CA GLN A 18 -0.95 24.74 -6.93
C GLN A 18 -1.84 24.96 -8.17
N PRO A 19 -1.25 25.15 -9.36
CA PRO A 19 0.19 25.23 -9.62
C PRO A 19 0.82 26.56 -9.15
N LEU A 20 2.11 26.54 -8.79
CA LEU A 20 2.89 27.73 -8.42
C LEU A 20 4.27 27.77 -9.10
N THR A 21 4.66 28.92 -9.61
CA THR A 21 6.00 29.14 -10.20
C THR A 21 7.11 29.13 -9.15
N ALA A 22 8.36 28.89 -9.58
CA ALA A 22 9.56 28.99 -8.73
C ALA A 22 9.62 30.34 -7.99
N LYS A 23 9.31 31.42 -8.71
CA LYS A 23 9.28 32.78 -8.20
C LYS A 23 8.24 32.97 -7.08
N GLN A 24 7.01 32.48 -7.26
CA GLN A 24 5.97 32.57 -6.23
C GLN A 24 6.33 31.75 -4.98
N LEU A 25 6.96 30.59 -5.15
CA LEU A 25 7.43 29.77 -4.03
C LEU A 25 8.58 30.44 -3.29
N ALA A 26 9.52 31.05 -4.04
CA ALA A 26 10.64 31.81 -3.52
C ALA A 26 10.18 33.02 -2.68
N GLU A 27 9.19 33.77 -3.17
CA GLU A 27 8.57 34.89 -2.45
C GLU A 27 7.88 34.44 -1.16
N LYS A 28 7.09 33.36 -1.21
CA LYS A 28 6.37 32.84 -0.03
C LYS A 28 7.31 32.27 1.05
N LEU A 29 8.42 31.66 0.66
CA LEU A 29 9.39 31.08 1.58
C LEU A 29 10.53 32.04 1.97
N ILE A 30 10.60 33.21 1.33
CA ILE A 30 11.64 34.24 1.51
C ILE A 30 13.03 33.62 1.22
N VAL A 31 13.15 32.99 0.06
CA VAL A 31 14.39 32.35 -0.44
C VAL A 31 14.60 32.66 -1.92
N SER A 32 15.76 32.32 -2.47
CA SER A 32 16.00 32.46 -3.90
C SER A 32 15.34 31.34 -4.73
N GLU A 33 15.03 31.60 -6.00
CA GLU A 33 14.54 30.56 -6.93
C GLU A 33 15.51 29.39 -7.05
N ARG A 34 16.84 29.64 -7.04
CA ARG A 34 17.86 28.58 -7.01
C ARG A 34 17.72 27.67 -5.79
N THR A 35 17.29 28.20 -4.64
CA THR A 35 17.01 27.42 -3.45
C THR A 35 15.75 26.58 -3.62
N ILE A 36 14.71 27.10 -4.28
CA ILE A 36 13.51 26.34 -4.63
C ILE A 36 13.85 25.18 -5.55
N TYR A 37 14.64 25.38 -6.61
CA TYR A 37 15.08 24.29 -7.50
C TYR A 37 15.76 23.17 -6.72
N ARG A 38 16.71 23.52 -5.85
CA ARG A 38 17.39 22.53 -4.99
C ARG A 38 16.43 21.84 -4.01
N TYR A 39 15.47 22.56 -3.44
CA TYR A 39 14.47 21.97 -2.56
C TYR A 39 13.51 21.03 -3.29
N VAL A 40 13.15 21.32 -4.53
CA VAL A 40 12.36 20.42 -5.39
C VAL A 40 13.14 19.14 -5.69
N ASP A 41 14.45 19.25 -5.96
CA ASP A 41 15.32 18.07 -6.10
C ASP A 41 15.39 17.27 -4.80
N ASP A 42 15.57 17.95 -3.65
CA ASP A 42 15.60 17.32 -2.33
C ASP A 42 14.27 16.61 -2.00
N LEU A 43 13.13 17.19 -2.37
CA LEU A 43 11.80 16.59 -2.21
C LEU A 43 11.66 15.33 -3.09
N SER A 44 12.14 15.39 -4.33
CA SER A 44 12.12 14.25 -5.25
C SER A 44 12.97 13.09 -4.74
N ILE A 45 14.16 13.37 -4.21
CA ILE A 45 15.04 12.38 -3.57
C ILE A 45 14.38 11.77 -2.32
N SER A 46 13.59 12.56 -1.60
CA SER A 46 12.84 12.13 -0.41
C SER A 46 11.55 11.37 -0.76
N GLY A 47 11.29 11.12 -2.05
CA GLY A 47 10.14 10.36 -2.53
C GLY A 47 8.86 11.17 -2.72
N ILE A 48 8.92 12.51 -2.68
CA ILE A 48 7.80 13.42 -2.97
C ILE A 48 7.90 13.86 -4.45
N PRO A 49 7.06 13.34 -5.37
CA PRO A 49 7.07 13.65 -6.79
C PRO A 49 6.43 15.02 -7.02
N VAL A 50 7.30 16.02 -7.09
CA VAL A 50 6.97 17.36 -7.54
C VAL A 50 7.27 17.43 -9.04
N TYR A 51 6.27 17.80 -9.84
CA TYR A 51 6.41 17.98 -11.29
C TYR A 51 6.52 19.46 -11.63
N CYS A 52 7.36 19.77 -12.62
CA CYS A 52 7.43 21.08 -13.26
C CYS A 52 6.74 21.01 -14.61
N GLU A 53 5.76 21.88 -14.84
CA GLU A 53 5.15 22.08 -16.14
C GLU A 53 5.64 23.42 -16.71
N PRO A 54 6.37 23.42 -17.84
CA PRO A 54 6.93 24.65 -18.42
C PRO A 54 5.85 25.70 -18.67
N GLY A 55 6.06 26.91 -18.13
CA GLY A 55 5.09 28.02 -18.25
C GLY A 55 3.94 27.99 -17.23
N VAL A 56 3.77 26.90 -16.47
CA VAL A 56 2.69 26.73 -15.47
C VAL A 56 3.25 26.73 -14.05
N GLY A 57 4.37 26.04 -13.82
CA GLY A 57 5.06 25.98 -12.53
C GLY A 57 5.06 24.58 -11.91
N TYR A 58 5.24 24.53 -10.59
CA TYR A 58 5.33 23.30 -9.82
C TYR A 58 3.97 22.85 -9.29
N ARG A 59 3.74 21.53 -9.34
CA ARG A 59 2.57 20.84 -8.78
C ARG A 59 2.98 19.51 -8.18
N LEU A 60 2.23 19.03 -7.19
CA LEU A 60 2.33 17.65 -6.74
C LEU A 60 1.62 16.72 -7.74
N SER A 61 2.06 15.46 -7.87
CA SER A 61 1.33 14.48 -8.67
C SER A 61 -0.11 14.36 -8.17
N GLU A 62 -1.05 14.24 -9.10
CA GLU A 62 -2.43 13.87 -8.75
C GLU A 62 -2.42 12.53 -8.00
N GLY A 63 -3.12 12.47 -6.86
CA GLY A 63 -3.21 11.27 -6.03
C GLY A 63 -1.96 10.90 -5.22
N PHE A 64 -0.95 11.78 -5.11
CA PHE A 64 0.28 11.45 -4.40
C PHE A 64 0.12 11.34 -2.87
N GLU A 65 -0.78 12.11 -2.27
CA GLU A 65 -0.96 12.13 -0.82
C GLU A 65 -2.42 11.94 -0.42
N LEU A 66 -2.63 11.04 0.54
CA LEU A 66 -3.90 10.94 1.25
C LEU A 66 -4.13 12.25 2.01
N PRO A 67 -5.32 12.87 1.89
CA PRO A 67 -5.67 14.04 2.68
C PRO A 67 -5.63 13.70 4.18
N PRO A 68 -5.52 14.71 5.08
CA PRO A 68 -5.55 14.46 6.51
C PRO A 68 -6.79 13.64 6.90
N LEU A 69 -6.57 12.48 7.52
CA LEU A 69 -7.66 11.58 7.91
C LEU A 69 -7.99 11.80 9.39
N GLN A 70 -9.28 11.94 9.67
CA GLN A 70 -9.81 11.86 11.03
C GLN A 70 -10.43 10.47 11.17
N LEU A 71 -9.69 9.56 11.79
CA LEU A 71 -10.18 8.23 12.13
C LEU A 71 -10.38 8.16 13.64
N SER A 72 -11.50 7.60 14.06
CA SER A 72 -11.68 7.15 15.43
C SER A 72 -10.70 6.01 15.77
N PRO A 73 -10.43 5.76 17.06
CA PRO A 73 -9.58 4.65 17.48
C PRO A 73 -10.03 3.29 16.91
N ASP A 74 -11.34 3.02 16.89
CA ASP A 74 -11.91 1.76 16.40
C ASP A 74 -11.77 1.62 14.87
N GLU A 75 -11.97 2.70 14.12
CA GLU A 75 -11.79 2.70 12.66
C GLU A 75 -10.32 2.47 12.28
N LEU A 76 -9.40 3.06 13.04
CA LEU A 76 -7.98 2.83 12.86
C LEU A 76 -7.60 1.38 13.17
N GLU A 77 -8.11 0.80 14.26
CA GLU A 77 -7.88 -0.60 14.60
C GLU A 77 -8.43 -1.55 13.53
N ALA A 78 -9.66 -1.31 13.06
CA ALA A 78 -10.29 -2.10 12.00
C ALA A 78 -9.46 -2.07 10.70
N LEU A 79 -8.99 -0.88 10.32
CA LEU A 79 -8.17 -0.69 9.13
C LEU A 79 -6.83 -1.44 9.24
N ILE A 80 -6.07 -1.23 10.31
CA ILE A 80 -4.77 -1.88 10.48
C ILE A 80 -4.95 -3.40 10.51
N THR A 81 -6.02 -3.89 11.13
CA THR A 81 -6.34 -5.33 11.20
C THR A 81 -6.67 -5.89 9.81
N GLY A 82 -7.53 -5.23 9.05
CA GLY A 82 -7.88 -5.64 7.70
C GLY A 82 -6.67 -5.66 6.76
N VAL A 83 -5.83 -4.62 6.80
CA VAL A 83 -4.62 -4.56 5.97
C VAL A 83 -3.59 -5.61 6.38
N SER A 84 -3.41 -5.85 7.68
CA SER A 84 -2.51 -6.88 8.20
C SER A 84 -2.96 -8.29 7.81
N PHE A 85 -4.27 -8.57 7.90
CA PHE A 85 -4.87 -9.83 7.48
C PHE A 85 -4.74 -10.05 5.97
N THR A 86 -4.95 -8.98 5.19
CA THR A 86 -4.77 -9.05 3.74
C THR A 86 -3.30 -9.34 3.40
N ALA A 87 -2.35 -8.68 4.05
CA ALA A 87 -0.92 -8.91 3.83
C ALA A 87 -0.46 -10.34 4.21
N SER A 88 -1.12 -11.00 5.17
CA SER A 88 -0.79 -12.39 5.53
C SER A 88 -1.33 -13.41 4.53
N LEU A 89 -2.40 -13.09 3.81
CA LEU A 89 -3.06 -14.02 2.88
C LEU A 89 -2.65 -13.88 1.41
N THR A 90 -2.24 -12.69 0.96
CA THR A 90 -2.30 -12.32 -0.47
C THR A 90 -0.97 -12.37 -1.25
N GLY A 91 0.08 -12.97 -0.71
CA GLY A 91 1.39 -13.07 -1.38
C GLY A 91 2.29 -11.84 -1.18
N LYS A 92 3.59 -11.98 -1.53
CA LYS A 92 4.64 -11.00 -1.19
C LYS A 92 4.40 -9.60 -1.78
N SER A 93 3.97 -9.54 -3.05
CA SER A 93 3.75 -8.27 -3.76
C SER A 93 2.62 -7.46 -3.12
N PHE A 94 1.46 -8.07 -2.93
CA PHE A 94 0.32 -7.41 -2.30
C PHE A 94 0.59 -7.04 -0.84
N ALA A 95 1.32 -7.90 -0.11
CA ALA A 95 1.76 -7.59 1.25
C ALA A 95 2.69 -6.36 1.33
N ALA A 96 3.54 -6.14 0.32
CA ALA A 96 4.38 -4.94 0.25
C ALA A 96 3.52 -3.68 0.02
N SER A 97 2.56 -3.75 -0.91
CA SER A 97 1.59 -2.67 -1.15
C SER A 97 0.75 -2.36 0.08
N ALA A 98 0.29 -3.38 0.81
CA ALA A 98 -0.45 -3.26 2.07
C ALA A 98 0.38 -2.55 3.16
N ARG A 99 1.66 -2.88 3.32
CA ARG A 99 2.56 -2.18 4.25
C ARG A 99 2.76 -0.72 3.84
N SER A 100 2.97 -0.46 2.55
CA SER A 100 3.10 0.91 2.03
C SER A 100 1.85 1.75 2.31
N LEU A 101 0.66 1.16 2.17
CA LEU A 101 -0.60 1.82 2.50
C LEU A 101 -0.67 2.21 3.98
N LEU A 102 -0.30 1.32 4.91
CA LEU A 102 -0.27 1.63 6.35
C LEU A 102 0.65 2.81 6.66
N SER A 103 1.86 2.82 6.10
CA SER A 103 2.79 3.93 6.29
C SER A 103 2.25 5.26 5.77
N LYS A 104 1.52 5.25 4.65
CA LYS A 104 0.87 6.47 4.12
C LYS A 104 -0.27 6.96 4.99
N ILE A 105 -1.04 6.04 5.59
CA ILE A 105 -2.15 6.39 6.47
C ILE A 105 -1.63 6.94 7.80
N GLU A 106 -0.60 6.33 8.38
CA GLU A 106 0.08 6.84 9.58
C GLU A 106 0.61 8.26 9.36
N ALA A 107 1.19 8.54 8.18
CA ALA A 107 1.66 9.87 7.82
C ALA A 107 0.53 10.90 7.61
N ALA A 108 -0.70 10.45 7.33
CA ALA A 108 -1.87 11.31 7.13
C ALA A 108 -2.67 11.60 8.41
N LEU A 109 -2.31 10.99 9.55
CA LEU A 109 -2.98 11.21 10.83
C LEU A 109 -2.43 12.46 11.55
N PRO A 110 -3.30 13.43 11.93
CA PRO A 110 -2.88 14.74 12.44
C PRO A 110 -2.21 14.70 13.82
N ASN A 111 -2.50 13.69 14.64
CA ASN A 111 -2.06 13.62 16.04
C ASN A 111 -1.04 12.52 16.29
N GLY A 112 -0.09 12.28 15.35
CA GLY A 112 1.10 11.47 15.58
C GLY A 112 0.86 10.25 16.48
N SER A 113 -0.21 9.50 16.22
CA SER A 113 -0.69 8.41 17.07
C SER A 113 0.32 7.29 16.95
N ARG A 114 1.39 7.43 17.74
CA ARG A 114 2.50 6.52 17.88
C ARG A 114 2.01 5.32 18.70
N MET A 115 0.94 4.67 18.24
CA MET A 115 0.47 3.37 18.73
C MET A 115 0.88 2.27 17.76
N MET A 116 2.14 2.36 17.33
CA MET A 116 2.85 1.38 16.50
C MET A 116 3.77 0.50 17.37
N SER A 117 3.46 0.36 18.66
CA SER A 117 4.24 -0.49 19.56
C SER A 117 3.77 -1.94 19.38
N SER A 118 4.49 -2.64 18.50
CA SER A 118 4.50 -4.10 18.33
C SER A 118 3.16 -4.79 17.98
N ASN A 119 3.25 -5.96 17.33
CA ASN A 119 2.07 -6.84 17.15
C ASN A 119 1.55 -7.39 18.49
N GLU A 120 2.24 -7.15 19.60
CA GLU A 120 1.99 -7.79 20.90
C GLU A 120 0.88 -7.09 21.69
N ASP A 121 0.75 -5.76 21.52
CA ASP A 121 -0.29 -4.93 22.17
C ASP A 121 -1.63 -4.92 21.41
N ARG A 122 -1.74 -5.64 20.28
CA ARG A 122 -2.96 -5.65 19.46
C ARG A 122 -3.96 -6.69 19.97
N VAL A 123 -5.22 -6.26 20.13
CA VAL A 123 -6.35 -7.14 20.48
C VAL A 123 -6.55 -8.21 19.40
N VAL A 124 -6.42 -7.84 18.13
CA VAL A 124 -6.49 -8.78 17.01
C VAL A 124 -5.09 -9.15 16.51
N ARG A 125 -4.67 -10.38 16.81
CA ARG A 125 -3.40 -10.95 16.33
C ARG A 125 -3.58 -11.63 14.98
N VAL A 126 -2.85 -11.16 13.98
CA VAL A 126 -2.82 -11.79 12.65
C VAL A 126 -1.78 -12.92 12.64
N PRO A 127 -2.15 -14.17 12.33
CA PRO A 127 -1.20 -15.27 12.27
C PRO A 127 -0.11 -15.00 11.22
N ALA A 128 1.16 -15.05 11.63
CA ALA A 128 2.31 -14.92 10.72
C ALA A 128 2.50 -16.15 9.80
N SER A 129 1.83 -17.27 10.11
CA SER A 129 2.12 -18.62 9.66
C SER A 129 1.83 -18.97 8.20
N HIS A 130 1.49 -18.00 7.34
CA HIS A 130 1.21 -18.27 5.92
C HIS A 130 2.22 -17.65 4.94
N ARG A 131 3.18 -16.83 5.42
CA ARG A 131 4.06 -16.01 4.57
C ARG A 131 5.02 -16.79 3.66
N GLU A 132 5.18 -18.09 3.87
CA GLU A 132 6.11 -18.95 3.11
C GLU A 132 5.46 -20.21 2.53
N SER A 133 4.14 -20.37 2.65
CA SER A 133 3.47 -21.51 2.03
C SER A 133 3.54 -21.41 0.49
N ALA A 134 3.61 -22.55 -0.20
CA ALA A 134 3.51 -22.59 -1.66
C ALA A 134 2.24 -21.89 -2.17
N VAL A 135 1.16 -21.96 -1.39
CA VAL A 135 -0.12 -21.28 -1.64
C VAL A 135 0.04 -19.75 -1.64
N TYR A 136 0.84 -19.19 -0.74
CA TYR A 136 1.08 -17.74 -0.66
C TYR A 136 1.81 -17.19 -1.89
N LEU A 137 2.79 -17.93 -2.41
CA LEU A 137 3.48 -17.56 -3.65
C LEU A 137 2.56 -17.69 -4.87
N LEU A 138 1.75 -18.75 -4.91
CA LEU A 138 0.77 -18.97 -5.98
C LEU A 138 -0.30 -17.87 -6.01
N TRP A 139 -0.74 -17.40 -4.85
CA TRP A 139 -1.71 -16.31 -4.74
C TRP A 139 -1.25 -15.05 -5.45
N GLY A 140 0.00 -14.64 -5.22
CA GLY A 140 0.57 -13.46 -5.86
C GLY A 140 0.65 -13.59 -7.39
N LYS A 141 0.95 -14.79 -7.90
CA LYS A 141 0.96 -15.08 -9.34
C LYS A 141 -0.43 -14.99 -9.95
N ILE A 142 -1.43 -15.63 -9.33
CA ILE A 142 -2.81 -15.61 -9.82
C ILE A 142 -3.39 -14.19 -9.75
N HIS A 143 -3.14 -13.46 -8.66
CA HIS A 143 -3.57 -12.06 -8.52
C HIS A 143 -3.02 -11.20 -9.66
N SER A 144 -1.72 -11.31 -9.95
CA SER A 144 -1.08 -10.55 -11.03
C SER A 144 -1.68 -10.89 -12.40
N ALA A 145 -2.00 -12.17 -12.65
CA ALA A 145 -2.65 -12.60 -13.88
C ALA A 145 -4.09 -12.07 -14.02
N ILE A 146 -4.86 -12.02 -12.93
CA ILE A 146 -6.22 -11.44 -12.92
C ILE A 146 -6.15 -9.94 -13.27
N VAL A 147 -5.27 -9.19 -12.61
CA VAL A 147 -5.09 -7.75 -12.86
C VAL A 147 -4.66 -7.50 -14.31
N ALA A 148 -3.76 -8.33 -14.85
CA ALA A 148 -3.31 -8.26 -16.24
C ALA A 148 -4.30 -8.84 -17.26
N ARG A 149 -5.45 -9.40 -16.82
CA ARG A 149 -6.44 -10.09 -17.67
C ARG A 149 -5.83 -11.22 -18.52
N HIS A 150 -4.89 -11.95 -17.96
CA HIS A 150 -4.22 -13.06 -18.62
C HIS A 150 -4.93 -14.40 -18.36
N TRP A 151 -4.94 -15.24 -19.39
CA TRP A 151 -5.33 -16.65 -19.26
C TRP A 151 -4.26 -17.43 -18.51
N LEU A 152 -4.67 -18.41 -17.71
CA LEU A 152 -3.78 -19.25 -16.92
C LEU A 152 -3.89 -20.71 -17.37
N ASN A 153 -2.75 -21.38 -17.50
CA ASN A 153 -2.71 -22.84 -17.58
C ASN A 153 -2.49 -23.40 -16.18
N ILE A 154 -3.39 -24.28 -15.74
CA ILE A 154 -3.34 -24.90 -14.42
C ILE A 154 -3.35 -26.42 -14.55
N ASP A 155 -2.59 -27.08 -13.68
CA ASP A 155 -2.73 -28.52 -13.48
C ASP A 155 -3.83 -28.76 -12.45
N TYR A 156 -4.94 -29.33 -12.91
CA TYR A 156 -6.12 -29.59 -12.12
C TYR A 156 -6.17 -31.05 -11.70
N HIS A 157 -6.10 -31.28 -10.38
CA HIS A 157 -6.31 -32.59 -9.77
C HIS A 157 -7.79 -32.77 -9.47
N SER A 158 -8.41 -33.75 -10.11
CA SER A 158 -9.79 -34.15 -9.83
C SER A 158 -9.91 -34.94 -8.52
N LEU A 159 -11.14 -35.12 -8.02
CA LEU A 159 -11.43 -35.97 -6.85
C LEU A 159 -11.05 -37.44 -7.06
N SER A 160 -10.99 -37.87 -8.32
CA SER A 160 -10.54 -39.20 -8.76
C SER A 160 -9.03 -39.25 -9.04
N GLU A 161 -8.26 -38.28 -8.54
CA GLU A 161 -6.79 -38.15 -8.69
C GLU A 161 -6.25 -38.02 -10.13
N VAL A 162 -7.12 -37.94 -11.14
CA VAL A 162 -6.71 -37.65 -12.51
C VAL A 162 -6.24 -36.20 -12.62
N VAL A 163 -5.04 -36.01 -13.15
CA VAL A 163 -4.41 -34.71 -13.42
C VAL A 163 -4.71 -34.30 -14.85
N THR A 164 -5.27 -33.10 -15.02
CA THR A 164 -5.54 -32.52 -16.36
C THR A 164 -5.03 -31.10 -16.41
N THR A 165 -4.37 -30.71 -17.50
CA THR A 165 -4.03 -29.31 -17.73
C THR A 165 -5.24 -28.58 -18.32
N ARG A 166 -5.59 -27.43 -17.73
CA ARG A 166 -6.75 -26.62 -18.14
C ARG A 166 -6.34 -25.18 -18.33
N THR A 167 -6.81 -24.59 -19.42
CA THR A 167 -6.71 -23.15 -19.66
C THR A 167 -7.95 -22.47 -19.07
N VAL A 168 -7.74 -21.56 -18.13
CA VAL A 168 -8.81 -20.89 -17.39
C VAL A 168 -8.63 -19.38 -17.45
N TYR A 169 -9.75 -18.66 -17.50
CA TYR A 169 -9.77 -17.22 -17.34
C TYR A 169 -10.14 -16.89 -15.89
N PRO A 170 -9.18 -16.45 -15.06
CA PRO A 170 -9.43 -16.25 -13.64
C PRO A 170 -10.26 -14.99 -13.39
N LEU A 171 -11.37 -15.13 -12.68
CA LEU A 171 -12.29 -14.01 -12.39
C LEU A 171 -12.02 -13.34 -11.05
N GLY A 172 -11.50 -14.08 -10.07
CA GLY A 172 -11.31 -13.59 -8.72
C GLY A 172 -10.66 -14.63 -7.82
N LEU A 173 -10.24 -14.19 -6.63
CA LEU A 173 -9.64 -15.02 -5.60
C LEU A 173 -10.44 -14.88 -4.31
N SER A 174 -10.72 -16.00 -3.65
CA SER A 174 -11.42 -16.03 -2.36
C SER A 174 -10.73 -17.00 -1.40
N PRO A 175 -10.49 -16.62 -0.14
CA PRO A 175 -10.02 -17.56 0.86
C PRO A 175 -11.13 -18.59 1.12
N VAL A 176 -10.86 -19.86 0.81
CA VAL A 176 -11.79 -20.97 1.09
C VAL A 176 -11.38 -21.65 2.38
N ARG A 177 -12.31 -21.76 3.33
CA ARG A 177 -12.11 -22.50 4.57
C ARG A 177 -12.11 -24.00 4.24
N ARG A 178 -10.96 -24.67 4.35
CA ARG A 178 -10.91 -26.15 4.23
C ARG A 178 -11.81 -26.75 5.32
N LYS A 179 -12.95 -27.34 4.93
CA LYS A 179 -13.64 -28.30 5.80
C LYS A 179 -12.70 -29.50 5.95
N LYS A 180 -12.25 -29.76 7.18
CA LYS A 180 -11.64 -31.06 7.51
C LYS A 180 -12.72 -32.12 7.25
N LEU A 181 -12.59 -32.86 6.15
CA LEU A 181 -13.33 -34.11 5.98
C LEU A 181 -12.79 -35.06 7.04
N ARG A 182 -13.54 -35.21 8.15
CA ARG A 182 -13.33 -36.33 9.08
C ARG A 182 -13.72 -37.59 8.32
N ASN A 183 -12.74 -38.33 7.81
CA ASN A 183 -12.94 -39.74 7.50
C ASN A 183 -13.19 -40.45 8.83
N THR A 184 -14.46 -40.58 9.21
CA THR A 184 -14.87 -41.62 10.15
C THR A 184 -14.87 -42.92 9.37
N ALA A 185 -13.74 -43.64 9.40
CA ALA A 185 -13.72 -45.04 9.08
C ALA A 185 -14.61 -45.77 10.11
N SER A 186 -15.77 -46.21 9.64
CA SER A 186 -16.54 -47.27 10.28
C SER A 186 -15.76 -48.56 10.06
N ASN A 187 -15.11 -49.05 11.13
CA ASN A 187 -14.80 -50.48 11.23
C ASN A 187 -15.93 -51.09 12.07
N GLY A 188 -16.76 -51.88 11.40
CA GLY A 188 -17.43 -53.03 12.02
C GLY A 188 -16.49 -54.22 12.06
#